data_AF-A0A950ZIW0-F1
#
_entry.id   AF-A0A950ZIW0-F1
#
_cell.length_a   1.000
_cell.length_b   1.000
_cell.length_c   1.000
_cell.angle_alpha   90.00
_cell.angle_beta   90.00
_cell.angle_gamma   90.00
#
_symmetry.space_group_name_H-M   'P 1'
#
loop_
_entity.id
_entity.type
_entity.pdbx_description
1 polymer ?
#
loop_
_entity_poly.entity_id
_entity_poly.type
_entity_poly.pdbx_seq_one_letter_code
_entity_poly.pdbx_strand_id
1 'polypeptide(L)'
;MPDDRPARPARPTDRQSFQAARPFRPGPRPDAGPPPHHSVRIRDGDREIEVTGSPMFVRQVLEDLHNIWAQLGGEPPRQPASIRMPSPAPRPADPDPSSAEAGEVATG
;
A
#
# COMPACT_ATOMS: atom_id res chain seq x y z
N MET A 1 -77.67 -6.51 18.36
CA MET A 1 -76.93 -6.70 17.09
C MET A 1 -76.87 -5.36 16.36
N PRO A 2 -75.77 -4.62 16.53
CA PRO A 2 -75.23 -3.82 15.43
C PRO A 2 -73.69 -3.88 15.30
N ASP A 3 -73.28 -3.75 14.04
CA ASP A 3 -71.99 -3.42 13.43
C ASP A 3 -70.78 -4.39 13.49
N ASP A 4 -70.79 -5.24 12.46
CA ASP A 4 -69.66 -5.83 11.75
C ASP A 4 -68.92 -4.77 10.92
N ARG A 5 -67.74 -4.29 11.38
CA ARG A 5 -66.67 -3.82 10.50
C ARG A 5 -65.29 -4.08 11.12
N PRO A 6 -64.36 -4.76 10.42
CA PRO A 6 -62.99 -4.88 10.89
C PRO A 6 -62.30 -3.52 10.80
N ALA A 7 -61.77 -3.04 11.93
CA ALA A 7 -60.86 -1.90 11.96
C ALA A 7 -59.61 -2.26 11.15
N ARG A 8 -59.51 -1.71 9.94
CA ARG A 8 -58.33 -1.83 9.09
C ARG A 8 -57.12 -1.30 9.89
N PRO A 9 -55.98 -2.01 9.93
CA PRO A 9 -54.82 -1.52 10.64
C PRO A 9 -54.39 -0.18 10.02
N ALA A 10 -54.23 0.83 10.87
CA ALA A 10 -53.61 2.08 10.49
C ALA A 10 -52.26 1.74 9.85
N ARG A 11 -52.11 2.03 8.54
CA ARG A 11 -50.80 1.96 7.90
C ARG A 11 -49.87 2.83 8.74
N PRO A 12 -48.75 2.30 9.27
CA PRO A 12 -47.71 3.18 9.77
C PRO A 12 -47.34 4.08 8.60
N THR A 13 -47.40 5.38 8.85
CA THR A 13 -46.92 6.41 7.93
C THR A 13 -45.50 6.01 7.51
N ASP A 14 -45.40 5.48 6.29
CA ASP A 14 -44.17 5.19 5.54
C ASP A 14 -43.53 6.52 5.13
N ARG A 15 -43.24 7.36 6.12
CA ARG A 15 -42.27 8.43 6.02
C ARG A 15 -41.01 7.88 6.68
N GLN A 16 -40.41 6.89 6.03
CA GLN A 16 -38.97 6.88 5.96
C GLN A 16 -38.59 8.16 5.21
N SER A 17 -38.56 9.26 5.96
CA SER A 17 -37.87 10.47 5.59
C SER A 17 -36.49 10.02 5.16
N PHE A 18 -36.23 10.15 3.85
CA PHE A 18 -34.95 9.90 3.21
C PHE A 18 -33.84 10.31 4.16
N GLN A 19 -33.25 9.34 4.85
CA GLN A 19 -32.07 9.59 5.64
C GLN A 19 -31.02 9.93 4.61
N ALA A 20 -30.78 11.24 4.44
CA ALA A 20 -29.73 11.75 3.59
C ALA A 20 -28.49 10.89 3.86
N ALA A 21 -28.00 10.23 2.81
CA ALA A 21 -26.86 9.35 2.91
C ALA A 21 -25.75 10.13 3.61
N ARG A 22 -25.40 9.71 4.83
CA ARG A 22 -24.31 10.34 5.56
C ARG A 22 -23.08 10.20 4.65
N PRO A 23 -22.31 11.27 4.41
CA PRO A 23 -21.11 11.17 3.61
C PRO A 23 -20.22 10.08 4.22
N PHE A 24 -19.58 9.27 3.38
CA PHE A 24 -18.59 8.27 3.81
C PHE A 24 -17.53 8.99 4.64
N ARG A 25 -17.65 8.90 5.96
CA ARG A 25 -16.58 9.26 6.88
C ARG A 25 -15.80 7.98 7.12
N PRO A 26 -14.52 7.92 6.70
CA PRO A 26 -13.66 6.84 7.15
C PRO A 26 -13.76 6.75 8.66
N GLY A 27 -14.12 5.58 9.19
CA GLY A 27 -14.11 5.35 10.63
C GLY A 27 -12.69 5.60 11.17
N PRO A 28 -12.54 5.91 12.47
CA PRO A 28 -11.22 5.98 13.09
C PRO A 28 -10.50 4.67 12.78
N ARG A 29 -9.34 4.77 12.10
CA ARG A 29 -8.48 3.62 11.83
C ARG A 29 -8.17 3.02 13.20
N PRO A 30 -8.43 1.72 13.44
CA PRO A 30 -8.00 1.10 14.69
C PRO A 30 -6.51 1.38 14.81
N ASP A 31 -6.11 1.89 15.97
CA ASP A 31 -4.72 2.15 16.29
C ASP A 31 -3.96 0.86 16.00
N ALA A 32 -3.18 0.86 14.93
CA ALA A 32 -2.36 -0.27 14.58
C ALA A 32 -1.32 -0.27 15.69
N GLY A 33 -1.56 -1.10 16.70
CA GLY A 33 -0.68 -1.27 17.84
C GLY A 33 0.77 -1.50 17.39
N PRO A 34 1.72 -1.49 18.33
CA PRO A 34 3.13 -1.55 18.01
C PRO A 34 3.41 -2.63 16.96
N PRO A 35 4.19 -2.31 15.91
CA PRO A 35 4.37 -3.20 14.78
C PRO A 35 4.83 -4.57 15.29
N PRO A 36 4.23 -5.67 14.79
CA PRO A 36 4.52 -6.97 15.33
C PRO A 36 6.01 -7.27 15.12
N HIS A 37 6.73 -7.45 16.24
CA HIS A 37 8.14 -7.77 16.19
C HIS A 37 8.31 -9.19 15.64
N HIS A 38 9.03 -9.30 14.53
CA HIS A 38 9.37 -10.55 13.87
C HIS A 38 10.89 -10.74 13.96
N SER A 39 11.33 -11.93 14.35
CA SER A 39 12.75 -12.24 14.49
C SER A 39 13.06 -13.65 14.02
N VAL A 40 14.27 -13.81 13.47
CA VAL A 40 14.81 -15.08 13.00
C VAL A 40 16.20 -15.22 13.60
N ARG A 41 16.46 -16.35 14.25
CA ARG A 41 17.77 -16.70 14.80
C ARG A 41 18.21 -18.02 14.21
N ILE A 42 19.46 -18.07 13.77
CA ILE A 42 20.01 -19.22 13.04
C ILE A 42 21.27 -19.70 13.75
N ARG A 43 21.39 -21.02 13.95
CA ARG A 43 22.56 -21.68 14.52
C ARG A 43 23.06 -22.73 13.53
N ASP A 44 24.29 -22.62 13.06
CA ASP A 44 24.90 -23.60 12.14
C ASP A 44 25.78 -24.58 12.92
N GLY A 45 25.39 -25.86 12.92
CA GLY A 45 25.84 -26.90 13.84
C GLY A 45 24.83 -28.05 13.84
N ASP A 46 24.05 -28.22 14.91
CA ASP A 46 22.82 -29.05 14.90
C ASP A 46 21.63 -28.35 14.17
N ARG A 47 21.96 -27.51 13.18
CA ARG A 47 21.12 -26.70 12.29
C ARG A 47 19.71 -26.39 12.79
N GLU A 48 19.68 -25.48 13.77
CA GLU A 48 18.44 -24.97 14.37
C GLU A 48 18.08 -23.60 13.78
N ILE A 49 16.78 -23.38 13.53
CA ILE A 49 16.21 -22.07 13.19
C ILE A 49 15.07 -21.78 14.17
N GLU A 50 15.19 -20.68 14.90
CA GLU A 50 14.13 -20.17 15.78
C GLU A 50 13.46 -18.96 15.10
N VAL A 51 12.15 -19.06 14.87
CA VAL A 51 11.36 -17.99 14.24
C VAL A 51 10.28 -17.54 15.21
N THR A 52 10.32 -16.27 15.58
CA THR A 52 9.28 -15.64 16.42
C THR A 52 8.57 -14.58 15.60
N GLY A 53 7.23 -14.62 15.56
CA GLY A 53 6.46 -13.63 14.84
C GLY A 53 5.03 -14.06 14.56
N SER A 54 4.43 -13.44 13.55
CA SER A 54 3.09 -13.80 13.12
C SER A 54 3.07 -15.19 12.45
N PRO A 55 1.94 -15.93 12.48
CA PRO A 55 1.85 -17.23 11.82
C PRO A 55 2.17 -17.19 10.33
N MET A 56 1.79 -16.11 9.63
CA MET A 56 2.12 -15.93 8.21
C MET A 56 3.62 -15.74 7.99
N PHE A 57 4.26 -14.95 8.86
CA PHE A 57 5.71 -14.76 8.80
C PHE A 57 6.45 -16.08 9.05
N VAL A 58 6.05 -16.83 10.08
CA VAL A 58 6.65 -18.14 10.40
C VAL A 58 6.53 -19.08 9.20
N ARG A 59 5.34 -19.19 8.60
CA ARG A 59 5.14 -20.01 7.39
C ARG A 59 6.06 -19.57 6.26
N GLN A 60 6.11 -18.27 5.96
CA GLN A 60 6.95 -17.76 4.88
C GLN A 60 8.43 -18.10 5.07
N VAL A 61 8.95 -17.99 6.30
CA VAL A 61 10.34 -18.33 6.62
C VAL A 61 10.58 -19.84 6.50
N LEU A 62 9.61 -20.67 6.88
CA LEU A 62 9.69 -22.13 6.72
C LEU A 62 9.62 -22.57 5.25
N GLU A 63 8.85 -21.89 4.40
CA GLU A 63 8.85 -22.15 2.95
C GLU A 63 10.20 -21.75 2.31
N ASP A 64 10.84 -20.70 2.82
CA ASP A 64 12.12 -20.19 2.31
C ASP A 64 13.36 -20.88 2.94
N LEU A 65 13.14 -21.88 3.81
CA LEU A 65 14.19 -22.53 4.60
C LEU A 65 15.31 -23.10 3.72
N HIS A 66 14.95 -23.68 2.58
CA HIS A 66 15.93 -24.25 1.64
C HIS A 66 16.89 -23.18 1.10
N ASN A 67 16.37 -22.02 0.73
CA ASN A 67 17.19 -20.90 0.24
C ASN A 67 18.09 -20.33 1.34
N ILE A 68 17.55 -20.24 2.57
CA ILE A 68 18.30 -19.80 3.75
C ILE A 68 19.49 -20.75 4.00
N TRP A 69 19.28 -22.07 3.97
CA TRP A 69 20.35 -23.05 4.15
C TRP A 69 21.37 -23.04 3.02
N ALA A 70 20.94 -22.87 1.77
CA ALA A 70 21.84 -22.74 0.64
C ALA A 70 22.79 -21.54 0.81
N GLN A 71 22.24 -20.40 1.24
CA GLN A 71 23.01 -19.18 1.49
C GLN A 71 24.03 -19.36 2.62
N LEU A 72 23.66 -20.05 3.71
CA LEU A 72 24.54 -20.33 4.85
C LEU A 72 25.66 -21.33 4.51
N GLY A 73 25.36 -22.30 3.64
CA GLY A 73 26.33 -23.28 3.14
C GLY A 73 27.40 -22.71 2.20
N GLY A 74 27.38 -21.40 1.95
CA GLY A 74 28.36 -20.73 1.08
C GLY A 74 28.01 -20.76 -0.40
N GLU A 75 26.80 -21.20 -0.79
CA GLU A 75 26.30 -20.97 -2.14
C GLU A 75 25.94 -19.47 -2.25
N PRO A 76 26.69 -18.65 -3.01
CA PRO A 76 26.36 -17.25 -3.13
C PRO A 76 24.95 -17.14 -3.73
N PRO A 77 24.06 -16.30 -3.18
CA PRO A 77 22.81 -16.02 -3.87
C PRO A 77 23.19 -15.57 -5.28
N ARG A 78 22.58 -16.18 -6.32
CA ARG A 78 22.74 -15.72 -7.70
C ARG A 78 22.36 -14.25 -7.70
N GLN A 79 23.36 -13.36 -7.64
CA GLN A 79 23.11 -11.93 -7.57
C GLN A 79 22.23 -11.61 -8.78
N PRO A 80 21.06 -10.97 -8.58
CA PRO A 80 20.27 -10.53 -9.72
C PRO A 80 21.21 -9.70 -10.59
N ALA A 81 21.22 -9.97 -11.90
CA ALA A 81 22.08 -9.27 -12.82
C ALA A 81 21.94 -7.76 -12.59
N SER A 82 22.99 -7.12 -12.10
CA SER A 82 22.96 -5.70 -11.78
C SER A 82 22.95 -4.93 -13.10
N ILE A 83 21.77 -4.49 -13.55
CA ILE A 83 21.63 -3.68 -14.75
C ILE A 83 22.15 -2.28 -14.43
N ARG A 84 23.36 -1.98 -14.90
CA ARG A 84 23.93 -0.63 -14.80
C ARG A 84 23.34 0.21 -15.94
N MET A 85 22.39 1.08 -15.61
CA MET A 85 21.86 2.05 -16.58
C MET A 85 22.98 3.00 -17.02
N PRO A 86 23.15 3.30 -18.32
CA PRO A 86 24.03 4.37 -18.76
C PRO A 86 23.54 5.71 -18.20
N SER A 87 24.47 6.59 -17.84
CA SER A 87 24.14 7.92 -17.33
C SER A 87 23.25 8.65 -18.35
N PRO A 88 22.12 9.27 -17.94
CA PRO A 88 21.29 10.03 -18.86
C PRO A 88 22.13 11.16 -19.47
N ALA A 89 22.06 11.28 -20.81
CA ALA A 89 22.69 12.39 -21.52
C ALA A 89 22.14 13.73 -21.01
N PRO A 90 22.98 14.77 -20.87
CA PRO A 90 22.50 16.08 -20.48
C PRO A 90 21.47 16.57 -21.51
N ARG A 91 20.28 16.95 -21.02
CA ARG A 91 19.23 17.55 -21.86
C ARG A 91 19.78 18.88 -22.41
N PRO A 92 19.59 19.17 -23.72
CA PRO A 92 19.89 20.50 -24.22
C PRO A 92 19.01 21.52 -23.48
N ALA A 93 19.64 22.61 -23.04
CA ALA A 93 18.96 23.71 -22.37
C ALA A 93 17.86 24.26 -23.28
N ASP A 94 16.66 24.44 -22.72
CA ASP A 94 15.58 25.19 -23.37
C ASP A 94 16.10 26.58 -23.75
N PRO A 95 15.87 27.08 -24.98
CA PRO A 95 16.19 28.46 -25.30
C PRO A 95 15.27 29.36 -24.48
N ASP A 96 15.88 30.11 -23.57
CA ASP A 96 15.22 31.15 -22.80
C ASP A 96 14.56 32.18 -23.75
N PRO A 97 13.24 32.38 -23.71
CA PRO A 97 12.57 33.35 -24.58
C PRO A 97 12.83 34.81 -24.17
N SER A 98 13.63 35.08 -23.13
CA SER A 98 13.99 36.42 -22.65
C SER A 98 15.28 36.95 -23.31
N SER A 99 15.43 36.73 -24.62
CA SER A 99 16.40 37.45 -25.48
C SER A 99 15.76 37.87 -26.79
N ALA A 100 14.49 38.30 -26.72
CA ALA A 100 13.78 38.94 -27.82
C ALA A 100 13.26 40.32 -27.40
N GLU A 101 14.10 41.14 -26.74
CA GLU A 101 13.85 42.58 -26.61
C GLU A 101 15.18 43.31 -26.29
N ALA A 102 15.88 43.80 -27.33
CA ALA A 102 16.80 44.94 -27.21
C ALA A 102 17.23 45.45 -28.60
N GLY A 103 16.65 46.60 -29.02
CA GLY A 103 17.17 47.51 -30.05
C GLY A 103 17.02 47.02 -31.49
N GLU A 104 16.61 47.80 -32.47
CA GLU A 104 16.83 49.23 -32.63
C GLU A 104 15.81 49.77 -33.66
N VAL A 105 15.15 50.85 -33.28
CA VAL A 105 14.18 51.61 -34.07
C VAL A 105 14.88 52.83 -34.66
N ALA A 106 14.61 53.12 -35.95
CA ALA A 106 14.73 54.41 -36.63
C ALA A 106 16.18 54.98 -36.78
N THR A 107 16.57 55.76 -37.79
CA THR A 107 15.95 56.52 -38.88
C THR A 107 17.08 56.78 -39.90
N GLY A 108 16.83 56.93 -41.20
CA GLY A 108 16.60 58.25 -41.82
C GLY A 108 17.92 58.87 -42.29
#